data_AF-D5CRQ1-F1
#
_entry.id   AF-D5CRQ1-F1
#
_cell.length_a   1.000
_cell.length_b   1.000
_cell.length_c   1.000
_cell.angle_alpha   90.00
_cell.angle_beta   90.00
_cell.angle_gamma   90.00
#
_symmetry.space_group_name_H-M   'P 1'
#
loop_
_entity.id
_entity.type
_entity.pdbx_description
1 polymer ?
#
loop_
_entity_poly.entity_id
_entity_poly.type
_entity_poly.pdbx_seq_one_letter_code
_entity_poly.pdbx_strand_id
1 'polypeptide(L)'
;MIPFPSPLLTLANLPVADGTMQPFEHLLDFKTFASLRRMVAHQQSKPLVKRADFMKIVTLYLPEVAARIEESDFGIVHLEVGALKLATKEAIAGRDYATVRRHLLMIADLFDRADAELYDAIRISYLEGLFLDETSTAYMEARSMLSRPMENILRQSELHLERTRSTAA
;
A
#
# COMPACT_ATOMS: atom_id res chain seq x y z
N MET A 1 42.83 -36.03 -18.12
CA MET A 1 43.31 -35.30 -19.31
C MET A 1 42.31 -35.54 -20.44
N ILE A 2 41.57 -34.50 -20.80
CA ILE A 2 40.60 -34.47 -21.91
C ILE A 2 40.87 -33.14 -22.63
N PRO A 3 41.16 -33.12 -23.94
CA PRO A 3 41.46 -31.87 -24.65
C PRO A 3 40.17 -31.13 -25.06
N PHE A 4 40.17 -29.81 -24.85
CA PHE A 4 39.15 -28.90 -25.37
C PHE A 4 39.45 -28.57 -26.85
N PRO A 5 38.44 -28.53 -27.75
CA PRO A 5 38.60 -27.96 -29.07
C PRO A 5 38.41 -26.43 -29.02
N SER A 6 39.40 -25.69 -29.52
CA SER A 6 39.30 -24.25 -29.79
C SER A 6 38.47 -23.99 -31.05
N PRO A 7 37.53 -23.02 -31.05
CA PRO A 7 36.95 -22.54 -32.29
C PRO A 7 37.84 -21.47 -32.93
N LEU A 8 38.46 -21.83 -34.05
CA LEU A 8 38.96 -20.89 -35.05
C LEU A 8 37.75 -20.17 -35.67
N LEU A 9 37.55 -18.89 -35.34
CA LEU A 9 36.71 -18.01 -36.13
C LEU A 9 37.60 -16.98 -36.82
N THR A 10 37.84 -17.28 -38.10
CA THR A 10 38.47 -16.45 -39.11
C THR A 10 37.70 -15.14 -39.25
N LEU A 11 38.34 -14.04 -38.91
CA LEU A 11 37.92 -12.68 -39.24
C LEU A 11 38.03 -12.50 -40.75
N ALA A 12 36.91 -12.61 -41.46
CA ALA A 12 36.82 -12.29 -42.88
C ALA A 12 35.60 -11.38 -43.13
N ASN A 13 35.92 -10.12 -43.42
CA ASN A 13 35.17 -9.20 -44.28
C ASN A 13 33.69 -8.92 -43.92
N LEU A 14 33.49 -7.96 -43.02
CA LEU A 14 32.24 -7.19 -42.97
C LEU A 14 32.31 -6.04 -43.99
N PRO A 15 31.33 -5.91 -44.90
CA PRO A 15 31.21 -4.72 -45.73
C PRO A 15 30.85 -3.51 -44.84
N VAL A 16 31.59 -2.43 -45.01
CA VAL A 16 31.31 -1.12 -44.44
C VAL A 16 29.97 -0.64 -45.01
N ALA A 17 28.90 -0.82 -44.25
CA ALA A 17 27.62 -0.17 -44.48
C ALA A 17 27.60 1.12 -43.67
N ASP A 18 27.94 2.22 -44.33
CA ASP A 18 27.52 3.56 -43.92
C ASP A 18 25.99 3.58 -43.89
N GLY A 19 25.41 3.71 -42.70
CA GLY A 19 23.97 3.61 -42.52
C GLY A 19 23.55 3.64 -41.06
N THR A 20 23.67 4.82 -40.44
CA THR A 20 22.79 5.32 -39.36
C THR A 20 22.24 4.25 -38.41
N MET A 21 23.05 3.83 -37.43
CA MET A 21 22.52 3.23 -36.21
C MET A 21 21.85 4.30 -35.36
N GLN A 22 20.53 4.50 -35.51
CA GLN A 22 19.66 4.95 -34.42
C GLN A 22 18.20 4.50 -34.66
N PRO A 23 17.77 3.33 -34.13
CA PRO A 23 16.36 2.93 -34.18
C PRO A 23 15.58 3.13 -32.87
N PHE A 24 16.12 3.82 -31.84
CA PHE A 24 15.42 3.91 -30.54
C PHE A 24 15.41 5.27 -29.82
N GLU A 25 16.14 6.30 -30.27
CA GLU A 25 16.20 7.57 -29.53
C GLU A 25 14.97 8.49 -29.72
N HIS A 26 14.07 8.17 -30.64
CA HIS A 26 12.86 8.97 -30.92
C HIS A 26 11.53 8.35 -30.46
N LEU A 27 11.55 7.22 -29.74
CA LEU A 27 10.32 6.48 -29.41
C LEU A 27 9.55 7.01 -28.19
N LEU A 28 10.07 8.00 -27.47
CA LEU A 28 9.42 8.58 -26.29
C LEU A 28 9.47 10.11 -26.31
N ASP A 29 8.85 10.72 -27.33
CA ASP A 29 8.56 12.16 -27.30
C ASP A 29 7.59 12.48 -26.14
N PHE A 30 7.69 13.70 -25.60
CA PHE A 30 6.85 14.23 -24.54
C PHE A 30 5.36 14.12 -24.89
N LYS A 31 5.01 14.20 -26.17
CA LYS A 31 3.63 14.00 -26.64
C LYS A 31 3.13 12.57 -26.40
N THR A 32 3.99 11.57 -26.60
CA THR A 32 3.69 10.16 -26.29
C THR A 32 3.53 9.97 -24.78
N PHE A 33 4.44 10.53 -23.99
CA PHE A 33 4.33 10.53 -22.53
C PHE A 33 3.04 11.20 -22.02
N ALA A 34 2.69 12.38 -22.55
CA ALA A 34 1.48 13.12 -22.18
C ALA A 34 0.20 12.36 -22.57
N SER A 35 0.21 11.69 -23.71
CA SER A 35 -0.89 10.86 -24.19
C SER A 35 -1.05 9.60 -23.35
N LEU A 36 0.05 8.91 -23.00
CA LEU A 36 0.06 7.78 -22.08
C LEU A 36 -0.44 8.20 -20.69
N ARG A 37 0.03 9.33 -20.16
CA ARG A 37 -0.42 9.88 -18.87
C ARG A 37 -1.93 10.15 -18.87
N ARG A 38 -2.46 10.72 -19.97
CA ARG A 38 -3.89 10.98 -20.12
C ARG A 38 -4.68 9.66 -20.24
N MET A 39 -4.17 8.67 -20.95
CA MET A 39 -4.80 7.35 -21.08
C MET A 39 -4.86 6.61 -19.74
N VAL A 40 -3.75 6.58 -18.98
CA VAL A 40 -3.69 6.00 -17.63
C VAL A 40 -4.61 6.75 -16.64
N ALA A 41 -4.76 8.06 -16.79
CA ALA A 41 -5.70 8.85 -15.98
C ALA A 41 -7.17 8.51 -16.26
N HIS A 42 -7.52 8.14 -17.51
CA HIS A 42 -8.89 7.80 -17.90
C HIS A 42 -9.26 6.32 -17.72
N GLN A 43 -8.30 5.43 -17.45
CA GLN A 43 -8.53 3.99 -17.31
C GLN A 43 -8.93 3.54 -15.89
N GLN A 44 -9.35 4.45 -15.02
CA GLN A 44 -9.40 4.22 -13.57
C GLN A 44 -10.73 3.67 -13.06
N SER A 45 -11.03 2.40 -13.34
CA SER A 45 -11.45 1.55 -12.22
C SER A 45 -10.17 0.99 -11.62
N LYS A 46 -9.67 1.64 -10.55
CA LYS A 46 -8.52 1.06 -9.82
C LYS A 46 -8.95 -0.34 -9.38
N PRO A 47 -8.17 -1.39 -9.68
CA PRO A 47 -8.56 -2.75 -9.32
C PRO A 47 -8.74 -2.84 -7.80
N LEU A 48 -9.79 -3.54 -7.37
CA LEU A 48 -10.04 -3.80 -5.96
C LEU A 48 -8.83 -4.52 -5.36
N VAL A 49 -8.39 -4.01 -4.21
CA VAL A 49 -7.30 -4.57 -3.43
C VAL A 49 -7.88 -5.66 -2.55
N LYS A 50 -7.34 -6.88 -2.71
CA LYS A 50 -7.70 -8.03 -1.88
C LYS A 50 -6.69 -8.21 -0.76
N ARG A 51 -6.97 -9.11 0.18
CA ARG A 51 -6.02 -9.51 1.25
C ARG A 51 -4.61 -9.82 0.73
N ALA A 52 -4.50 -10.61 -0.35
CA ALA A 52 -3.18 -10.98 -0.90
C ALA A 52 -2.37 -9.76 -1.38
N ASP A 53 -3.05 -8.68 -1.76
CA ASP A 53 -2.41 -7.42 -2.17
C ASP A 53 -2.03 -6.59 -0.95
N PHE A 54 -2.82 -6.61 0.12
CA PHE A 54 -2.49 -5.99 1.41
C PHE A 54 -1.13 -6.47 1.91
N MET A 55 -0.91 -7.78 2.00
CA MET A 55 0.36 -8.32 2.51
C MET A 55 1.57 -7.98 1.64
N LYS A 56 1.39 -7.93 0.31
CA LYS A 56 2.46 -7.47 -0.59
C LYS A 56 2.81 -6.00 -0.34
N ILE A 57 1.79 -5.17 -0.17
CA ILE A 57 1.95 -3.72 0.07
C ILE A 57 2.64 -3.49 1.42
N VAL A 58 2.19 -4.16 2.50
CA VAL A 58 2.82 -4.06 3.82
C VAL A 58 4.27 -4.51 3.76
N THR A 59 4.55 -5.65 3.13
CA THR A 59 5.93 -6.18 3.02
C THR A 59 6.85 -5.23 2.24
N LEU A 60 6.33 -4.58 1.20
CA LEU A 60 7.13 -3.68 0.35
C LEU A 60 7.38 -2.32 0.99
N TYR A 61 6.39 -1.75 1.67
CA TYR A 61 6.43 -0.36 2.13
C TYR A 61 6.61 -0.20 3.64
N LEU A 62 6.30 -1.23 4.43
CA LEU A 62 6.40 -1.26 5.89
C LEU A 62 6.98 -2.60 6.35
N PRO A 63 8.21 -2.97 5.94
CA PRO A 63 8.82 -4.26 6.28
C PRO A 63 8.91 -4.49 7.79
N GLU A 64 9.05 -3.42 8.58
CA GLU A 64 9.04 -3.46 10.05
C GLU A 64 7.69 -3.90 10.65
N VAL A 65 6.59 -3.66 9.94
CA VAL A 65 5.25 -4.14 10.32
C VAL A 65 5.07 -5.58 9.85
N ALA A 66 5.49 -5.89 8.63
CA ALA A 66 5.43 -7.26 8.10
C ALA A 66 6.19 -8.25 8.98
N ALA A 67 7.35 -7.85 9.51
CA ALA A 67 8.17 -8.67 10.41
C ALA A 67 7.49 -9.04 11.74
N ARG A 68 6.38 -8.38 12.10
CA ARG A 68 5.61 -8.66 13.32
C ARG A 68 4.48 -9.67 13.12
N ILE A 69 4.19 -10.04 11.87
CA ILE A 69 3.13 -10.99 11.56
C ILE A 69 3.71 -12.39 11.66
N GLU A 70 3.23 -13.16 12.62
CA GLU A 70 3.63 -14.56 12.82
C GLU A 70 3.00 -15.47 11.76
N GLU A 71 3.57 -16.66 11.55
CA GLU A 71 3.04 -17.64 10.60
C GLU A 71 1.61 -18.06 10.95
N SER A 72 1.25 -18.10 12.23
CA SER A 72 -0.11 -18.39 12.70
C SER A 72 -1.15 -17.33 12.36
N ASP A 73 -0.70 -16.09 12.14
CA ASP A 73 -1.56 -14.94 11.85
C ASP A 73 -1.70 -14.72 10.34
N PHE A 74 -0.82 -15.34 9.56
CA PHE A 74 -0.80 -15.23 8.11
C PHE A 74 -2.06 -15.82 7.48
N GLY A 75 -2.70 -15.07 6.59
CA GLY A 75 -3.95 -15.48 5.97
C GLY A 75 -5.20 -14.92 6.63
N ILE A 76 -5.10 -14.36 7.84
CA ILE A 76 -6.22 -13.80 8.58
C ILE A 76 -6.15 -12.27 8.51
N VAL A 77 -6.90 -11.67 7.59
CA VAL A 77 -6.80 -10.23 7.28
C VAL A 77 -6.95 -9.31 8.50
N HIS A 78 -7.81 -9.68 9.45
CA HIS A 78 -8.01 -8.91 10.68
C HIS A 78 -6.76 -8.90 11.58
N LEU A 79 -5.98 -9.98 11.60
CA LEU A 79 -4.73 -10.07 12.36
C LEU A 79 -3.61 -9.34 11.62
N GLU A 80 -3.53 -9.52 10.30
CA GLU A 80 -2.58 -8.80 9.44
C GLU A 80 -2.76 -7.27 9.56
N VAL A 81 -4.01 -6.78 9.51
CA VAL A 81 -4.36 -5.38 9.76
C VAL A 81 -4.13 -5.00 11.23
N GLY A 82 -4.36 -5.93 12.15
CA GLY A 82 -4.08 -5.78 13.58
C GLY A 82 -2.60 -5.50 13.87
N ALA A 83 -1.67 -6.12 13.13
CA ALA A 83 -0.23 -5.84 13.26
C ALA A 83 0.09 -4.38 12.89
N LEU A 84 -0.49 -3.87 11.79
CA LEU A 84 -0.37 -2.46 11.42
C LEU A 84 -0.98 -1.54 12.47
N LYS A 85 -2.14 -1.90 13.05
CA LYS A 85 -2.76 -1.16 14.16
C LYS A 85 -1.80 -1.05 15.35
N LEU A 86 -1.17 -2.15 15.77
CA LEU A 86 -0.23 -2.16 16.89
C LEU A 86 1.01 -1.29 16.60
N ALA A 87 1.57 -1.38 15.40
CA ALA A 87 2.68 -0.52 14.99
C ALA A 87 2.30 0.97 14.98
N THR A 88 1.09 1.31 14.51
CA THR A 88 0.57 2.68 14.58
C THR A 88 0.38 3.14 16.02
N LYS A 89 -0.16 2.29 16.89
CA LYS A 89 -0.32 2.59 18.32
C LYS A 89 1.00 2.91 18.99
N GLU A 90 2.04 2.14 18.72
CA GLU A 90 3.39 2.40 19.23
C GLU A 90 3.94 3.73 18.70
N ALA A 91 3.76 4.03 17.41
CA ALA A 91 4.16 5.30 16.82
C ALA A 91 3.43 6.50 17.47
N ILE A 92 2.13 6.38 17.74
CA ILE A 92 1.34 7.41 18.46
C ILE A 92 1.90 7.59 19.88
N ALA A 93 2.13 6.49 20.60
CA ALA A 93 2.66 6.54 21.97
C ALA A 93 4.07 7.17 22.01
N GLY A 94 4.90 6.89 21.01
CA GLY A 94 6.22 7.51 20.83
C GLY A 94 6.20 8.92 20.24
N ARG A 95 5.02 9.47 19.91
CA ARG A 95 4.84 10.76 19.21
C ARG A 95 5.60 10.85 17.87
N ASP A 96 5.84 9.70 17.24
CA ASP A 96 6.42 9.62 15.90
C ASP A 96 5.33 9.84 14.84
N TYR A 97 4.92 11.09 14.71
CA TYR A 97 3.84 11.47 13.79
C TYR A 97 4.23 11.34 12.30
N ALA A 98 5.52 11.25 11.98
CA ALA A 98 5.96 10.96 10.62
C ALA A 98 5.58 9.51 10.24
N THR A 99 5.83 8.56 11.15
CA THR A 99 5.43 7.16 10.97
C THR A 99 3.92 6.99 11.03
N VAL A 100 3.22 7.66 11.97
CA VAL A 100 1.74 7.67 12.02
C VAL A 100 1.16 8.13 10.68
N ARG A 101 1.65 9.25 10.13
CA ARG A 101 1.19 9.75 8.83
C ARG A 101 1.45 8.75 7.70
N ARG A 102 2.61 8.08 7.69
CA ARG A 102 2.92 7.04 6.70
C ARG A 102 1.91 5.89 6.76
N HIS A 103 1.62 5.38 7.95
CA HIS A 103 0.65 4.30 8.15
C HIS A 103 -0.76 4.75 7.74
N LEU A 104 -1.20 5.94 8.16
CA LEU A 104 -2.52 6.49 7.84
C LEU A 104 -2.70 6.77 6.34
N LEU A 105 -1.65 7.18 5.62
CA LEU A 105 -1.71 7.35 4.17
C LEU A 105 -1.81 6.01 3.44
N MET A 106 -1.02 5.01 3.87
CA MET A 106 -1.07 3.68 3.26
C MET A 106 -2.46 3.05 3.43
N ILE A 107 -3.00 3.09 4.65
CA ILE A 107 -4.30 2.50 4.94
C ILE A 107 -5.43 3.25 4.22
N ALA A 108 -5.34 4.57 4.04
CA ALA A 108 -6.32 5.33 3.27
C ALA A 108 -6.34 4.90 1.79
N ASP A 109 -5.17 4.69 1.17
CA ASP A 109 -5.09 4.24 -0.23
C ASP A 109 -5.59 2.78 -0.40
N LEU A 110 -5.43 1.94 0.62
CA LEU A 110 -6.03 0.61 0.67
C LEU A 110 -7.54 0.69 0.85
N PHE A 111 -8.01 1.53 1.77
CA PHE A 111 -9.42 1.69 2.12
C PHE A 111 -10.29 2.09 0.93
N ASP A 112 -9.80 3.03 0.10
CA ASP A 112 -10.51 3.49 -1.11
C ASP A 112 -10.70 2.39 -2.17
N ARG A 113 -9.97 1.28 -2.05
CA ARG A 113 -9.96 0.18 -3.03
C ARG A 113 -10.25 -1.17 -2.43
N ALA A 114 -10.52 -1.25 -1.13
CA ALA A 114 -10.65 -2.49 -0.41
C ALA A 114 -11.85 -3.29 -0.92
N ASP A 115 -11.69 -4.61 -1.05
CA ASP A 115 -12.84 -5.50 -1.11
C ASP A 115 -13.57 -5.55 0.24
N ALA A 116 -14.72 -6.22 0.31
CA ALA A 116 -15.55 -6.22 1.51
C ALA A 116 -14.81 -6.73 2.76
N GLU A 117 -13.98 -7.76 2.61
CA GLU A 117 -13.23 -8.37 3.71
C GLU A 117 -12.16 -7.42 4.24
N LEU A 118 -11.34 -6.85 3.35
CA LEU A 118 -10.32 -5.88 3.74
C LEU A 118 -10.94 -4.59 4.27
N TYR A 119 -12.07 -4.15 3.71
CA TYR A 119 -12.78 -2.96 4.17
C TYR A 119 -13.24 -3.14 5.62
N ASP A 120 -13.86 -4.27 5.96
CA ASP A 120 -14.30 -4.55 7.33
C ASP A 120 -13.11 -4.71 8.28
N ALA A 121 -12.01 -5.32 7.83
CA ALA A 121 -10.78 -5.40 8.62
C ALA A 121 -10.19 -4.01 8.93
N ILE A 122 -10.12 -3.12 7.94
CA ILE A 122 -9.65 -1.75 8.15
C ILE A 122 -10.61 -0.99 9.08
N ARG A 123 -11.92 -1.11 8.88
CA ARG A 123 -12.91 -0.43 9.73
C ARG A 123 -12.84 -0.89 11.17
N ILE A 124 -12.96 -2.20 11.41
CA ILE A 124 -13.06 -2.76 12.76
C ILE A 124 -11.68 -2.87 13.41
N SER A 125 -10.75 -3.59 12.76
CA SER A 125 -9.48 -3.95 13.37
C SER A 125 -8.45 -2.83 13.35
N TYR A 126 -8.59 -1.83 12.47
CA TYR A 126 -7.68 -0.68 12.45
C TYR A 126 -8.31 0.58 13.01
N LEU A 127 -9.38 1.11 12.40
CA LEU A 127 -9.97 2.39 12.77
C LEU A 127 -10.63 2.36 14.15
N GLU A 128 -11.61 1.48 14.34
CA GLU A 128 -12.30 1.33 15.62
C GLU A 128 -11.29 0.91 16.70
N GLY A 129 -10.42 -0.06 16.39
CA GLY A 129 -9.37 -0.50 17.32
C GLY A 129 -8.33 0.55 17.71
N LEU A 130 -8.16 1.64 16.95
CA LEU A 130 -7.25 2.75 17.29
C LEU A 130 -7.96 3.90 18.00
N PHE A 131 -9.16 4.28 17.55
CA PHE A 131 -9.73 5.58 17.89
C PHE A 131 -11.03 5.51 18.68
N LEU A 132 -11.72 4.37 18.69
CA LEU A 132 -13.00 4.26 19.39
C LEU A 132 -12.78 4.37 20.91
N ASP A 133 -13.55 5.25 21.56
CA ASP A 133 -13.43 5.63 22.99
C ASP A 133 -12.06 6.20 23.44
N GLU A 134 -11.14 6.46 22.52
CA GLU A 134 -9.81 6.98 22.85
C GLU A 134 -9.82 8.52 22.92
N THR A 135 -9.34 9.06 24.03
CA THR A 135 -9.48 10.50 24.38
C THR A 135 -8.16 11.20 24.65
N SER A 136 -7.03 10.49 24.58
CA SER A 136 -5.72 11.09 24.82
C SER A 136 -5.32 12.06 23.70
N THR A 137 -4.55 13.08 24.08
CA THR A 137 -4.15 14.17 23.17
C THR A 137 -3.32 13.68 21.98
N ALA A 138 -2.49 12.66 22.17
CA ALA A 138 -1.69 12.06 21.09
C ALA A 138 -2.59 11.40 20.02
N TYR A 139 -3.68 10.76 20.43
CA TYR A 139 -4.63 10.14 19.52
C TYR A 139 -5.55 11.16 18.85
N MET A 140 -5.91 12.26 19.54
CA MET A 140 -6.60 13.38 18.89
C MET A 140 -5.75 13.99 17.77
N GLU A 141 -4.44 14.14 18.00
CA GLU A 141 -3.50 14.63 16.99
C GLU A 141 -3.40 13.64 15.82
N ALA A 142 -3.24 12.34 16.09
CA ALA A 142 -3.25 11.30 15.07
C ALA A 142 -4.56 11.27 14.26
N ARG A 143 -5.71 11.42 14.93
CA ARG A 143 -7.04 11.47 14.29
C ARG A 143 -7.16 12.64 13.34
N SER A 144 -6.58 13.80 13.67
CA SER A 144 -6.57 14.96 12.77
C SER A 144 -5.85 14.71 11.43
N MET A 145 -5.05 13.65 11.35
CA MET A 145 -4.34 13.24 10.13
C MET A 145 -5.14 12.25 9.27
N LEU A 146 -6.31 11.79 9.71
CA LEU A 146 -7.16 10.90 8.94
C LEU A 146 -7.64 11.55 7.65
N SER A 147 -7.79 10.72 6.62
CA SER A 147 -8.51 11.12 5.42
C SER A 147 -9.99 11.33 5.73
N ARG A 148 -10.66 12.20 4.98
CA ARG A 148 -12.10 12.46 5.18
C ARG A 148 -12.97 11.18 5.10
N PRO A 149 -12.75 10.25 4.16
CA PRO A 149 -13.52 9.00 4.12
C PRO A 149 -13.39 8.19 5.41
N MET A 150 -12.17 8.04 5.94
CA MET A 150 -11.91 7.28 7.15
C MET A 150 -12.51 7.93 8.39
N GLU A 151 -12.38 9.26 8.53
CA GLU A 151 -12.98 10.02 9.64
C GLU A 151 -14.51 9.91 9.63
N ASN A 152 -15.15 9.95 8.44
CA ASN A 152 -16.59 9.79 8.33
C ASN A 152 -17.06 8.40 8.79
N ILE A 153 -16.31 7.35 8.45
CA ILE A 153 -16.62 5.98 8.84
C ILE A 153 -16.42 5.78 10.34
N LEU A 154 -15.32 6.29 10.91
CA LEU A 154 -15.11 6.26 12.35
C LEU A 154 -16.26 6.93 13.10
N ARG A 155 -16.72 8.10 12.63
CA ARG A 155 -17.86 8.80 13.21
C ARG A 155 -19.17 7.99 13.15
N GLN A 156 -19.38 7.21 12.09
CA GLN A 156 -20.53 6.32 12.01
C GLN A 156 -20.45 5.20 13.04
N SER A 157 -19.27 4.62 13.25
CA SER A 157 -19.03 3.61 14.29
C SER A 157 -19.26 4.17 15.69
N GLU A 158 -18.82 5.41 15.96
CA GLU A 158 -19.08 6.11 17.24
C GLU A 158 -20.58 6.31 17.48
N LEU A 159 -21.32 6.82 16.50
CA LEU A 159 -22.77 6.98 16.60
C LEU A 159 -23.50 5.65 16.82
N HIS A 160 -23.01 4.56 16.21
CA HIS A 160 -23.58 3.24 16.42
C HIS A 160 -23.33 2.74 17.86
N LEU A 161 -22.13 2.96 18.40
CA LEU A 161 -21.79 2.63 19.78
C LEU A 161 -22.63 3.42 20.79
N GLU A 162 -22.84 4.71 20.56
CA GLU A 162 -23.68 5.54 21.42
C GLU A 162 -25.14 5.06 21.46
N ARG A 163 -25.68 4.66 20.31
CA ARG A 163 -27.04 4.09 20.22
C ARG A 163 -27.15 2.79 21.00
N THR A 164 -26.20 1.87 20.79
CA THR A 164 -26.22 0.57 21.47
C THR A 164 -26.05 0.71 22.98
N ARG A 165 -25.23 1.65 23.45
CA ARG A 165 -25.13 2.02 24.87
C ARG A 165 -26.44 2.58 25.43
N SER A 166 -27.09 3.47 24.69
CA SER A 166 -28.35 4.11 25.12
C SER A 166 -29.53 3.13 25.19
N THR A 167 -29.52 2.07 24.38
CA THR A 167 -30.55 1.01 24.42
C THR A 167 -30.31 -0.06 25.49
N ALA A 168 -29.10 -0.13 26.04
CA ALA A 168 -28.70 -1.10 27.05
C ALA A 168 -28.80 -0.56 28.50
N ALA A 169 -29.06 0.73 28.66
CA ALA A 169 -29.27 1.43 29.93
C ALA A 169 -30.76 1.60 30.23
#